data_AF-A0A9P4NQI4-F1
#
_entry.id   AF-A0A9P4NQI4-F1
#
_cell.length_a   1.000
_cell.length_b   1.000
_cell.length_c   1.000
_cell.angle_alpha   90.00
_cell.angle_beta   90.00
_cell.angle_gamma   90.00
#
_symmetry.space_group_name_H-M   'P 1'
#
loop_
_entity.id
_entity.type
_entity.pdbx_description
1 polymer ?
#
loop_
_entity_poly.entity_id
_entity_poly.type
_entity_poly.pdbx_seq_one_letter_code
_entity_poly.pdbx_strand_id
1 'polypeptide(L)'
;MSLRASADMSLYVKEAFLEAHWVVWGLPLGAPCETRGGVGNALGSTLGGLLGVSGSNESTDSKPAPSPKAVFTPRPPTTARPPPPKQSTAPHRGGDSSVGDNGEKGSNDRGGGGGNEHKEDGNQKKLPRLSVITGETDVICRKFADTISPDPSTLLTYKPGTKIEATCYTNSEMKGTSGNVRGDSTWLKTSGGCFVNKMEIQDKQDFQAILEYCAPPKHWVGTLKSQYVRVDCYDCTTLDCPSRNVGVPPYVDLACSLQGEAVQGNSTWLRSQAQACYLPSSVFNPYGFLGTPGGRC
;
A
#
# COMPACT_ATOMS: atom_id res chain seq x y z
N MET A 1 55.19 -36.35 20.04
CA MET A 1 54.75 -35.01 19.60
C MET A 1 53.91 -35.20 18.35
N SER A 2 52.58 -35.09 18.49
CA SER A 2 51.61 -35.42 17.45
C SER A 2 50.70 -34.21 17.25
N LEU A 3 50.85 -33.53 16.11
CA LEU A 3 49.98 -32.44 15.68
C LEU A 3 48.95 -33.03 14.73
N ARG A 4 47.69 -33.09 15.17
CA ARG A 4 46.54 -33.39 14.29
C ARG A 4 45.94 -32.07 13.82
N ALA A 5 45.94 -31.91 12.50
CA ALA A 5 45.13 -30.93 11.78
C ALA A 5 43.65 -31.33 11.87
N SER A 6 42.78 -30.36 12.14
CA SER A 6 41.33 -30.47 11.93
C SER A 6 40.97 -29.42 10.88
N ALA A 7 40.62 -29.92 9.71
CA ALA A 7 39.92 -29.18 8.68
C ALA A 7 38.44 -29.14 9.09
N ASP A 8 37.83 -27.96 9.03
CA ASP A 8 36.38 -27.84 9.15
C ASP A 8 35.78 -27.18 7.91
N MET A 9 34.60 -27.66 7.58
CA MET A 9 34.15 -27.96 6.23
C MET A 9 33.19 -26.87 5.77
N SER A 10 33.61 -26.06 4.78
CA SER A 10 32.76 -25.07 4.13
C SER A 10 31.82 -25.78 3.16
N LEU A 11 30.56 -26.00 3.56
CA LEU A 11 29.55 -26.65 2.73
C LEU A 11 28.51 -25.65 2.23
N TYR A 12 28.56 -25.45 0.92
CA TYR A 12 27.56 -24.84 0.07
C TYR A 12 26.16 -25.40 0.32
N VAL A 13 25.16 -24.55 0.57
CA VAL A 13 23.76 -24.91 0.37
C VAL A 13 23.30 -24.29 -0.94
N LYS A 14 23.13 -25.16 -1.94
CA LYS A 14 22.48 -24.87 -3.21
C LYS A 14 20.97 -24.85 -3.04
N GLU A 15 20.35 -23.98 -3.83
CA GLU A 15 18.91 -23.86 -4.10
C GLU A 15 18.22 -25.22 -4.32
N ALA A 16 17.01 -25.38 -3.77
CA ALA A 16 16.05 -26.38 -4.21
C ALA A 16 14.75 -25.68 -4.59
N PHE A 17 14.42 -25.84 -5.87
CA PHE A 17 13.22 -25.39 -6.57
C PHE A 17 11.99 -26.23 -6.17
N LEU A 18 10.86 -25.53 -6.10
CA LEU A 18 9.46 -25.94 -6.31
C LEU A 18 9.14 -27.41 -6.65
N GLU A 19 8.31 -28.04 -5.81
CA GLU A 19 7.22 -28.91 -6.29
C GLU A 19 5.90 -28.49 -5.62
N ALA A 20 4.98 -27.97 -6.44
CA ALA A 20 3.59 -27.72 -6.05
C ALA A 20 2.72 -28.82 -6.65
N HIS A 21 2.25 -29.74 -5.80
CA HIS A 21 1.24 -30.72 -6.16
C HIS A 21 -0.13 -30.03 -6.29
N TRP A 22 -0.71 -30.07 -7.48
CA TRP A 22 -2.12 -29.76 -7.71
C TRP A 22 -2.97 -30.94 -7.24
N VAL A 23 -3.71 -30.78 -6.14
CA VAL A 23 -4.79 -31.71 -5.76
C VAL A 23 -6.05 -31.24 -6.49
N VAL A 24 -6.42 -31.97 -7.53
CA VAL A 24 -7.72 -31.85 -8.21
C VAL A 24 -8.75 -32.56 -7.34
N TRP A 25 -9.63 -31.80 -6.69
CA TRP A 25 -10.83 -32.35 -6.07
C TRP A 25 -11.88 -32.60 -7.15
N GLY A 26 -12.23 -33.87 -7.35
CA GLY A 26 -13.34 -34.31 -8.17
C GLY A 26 -14.68 -33.93 -7.53
N LEU A 27 -15.54 -33.26 -8.30
CA LEU A 27 -16.93 -33.00 -7.98
C LEU A 27 -17.77 -34.27 -8.24
N PRO A 28 -18.67 -34.68 -7.32
CA PRO A 28 -19.64 -35.73 -7.60
C PRO A 28 -20.81 -35.17 -8.42
N LEU A 29 -21.07 -35.80 -9.56
CA LEU A 29 -22.29 -35.71 -10.34
C LEU A 29 -23.41 -36.49 -9.65
N GLY A 30 -24.59 -35.89 -9.49
CA GLY A 30 -25.83 -36.63 -9.30
C GLY A 30 -26.91 -35.91 -8.50
N ALA A 31 -27.93 -35.38 -9.19
CA ALA A 31 -29.33 -35.82 -9.08
C ALA A 31 -30.27 -34.91 -9.90
N PRO A 32 -31.36 -35.46 -10.47
CA PRO A 32 -32.21 -34.80 -11.45
C PRO A 32 -33.31 -33.94 -10.80
N CYS A 33 -33.62 -32.77 -11.38
CA CYS A 33 -34.85 -32.05 -11.10
C CYS A 33 -35.96 -32.48 -12.06
N GLU A 34 -37.02 -33.03 -11.47
CA GLU A 34 -38.33 -33.27 -12.06
C GLU A 34 -38.91 -32.01 -12.72
N THR A 35 -39.42 -32.21 -13.94
CA THR A 35 -40.28 -31.28 -14.67
C THR A 35 -41.74 -31.52 -14.28
N ARG A 36 -42.44 -30.47 -13.83
CA ARG A 36 -43.90 -30.44 -13.76
C ARG A 36 -44.41 -29.20 -14.50
N GLY A 37 -45.31 -29.45 -15.45
CA GLY A 37 -45.63 -28.59 -16.57
C GLY A 37 -46.46 -27.34 -16.29
N GLY A 38 -46.56 -26.50 -17.34
CA GLY A 38 -47.37 -25.29 -17.37
C GLY A 38 -47.35 -24.65 -18.76
N VAL A 39 -48.24 -25.16 -19.62
CA VAL A 39 -48.87 -24.65 -20.85
C VAL A 39 -48.56 -23.19 -21.27
N GLY A 40 -48.22 -22.97 -22.55
CA GLY A 40 -48.51 -21.69 -23.21
C GLY A 40 -47.63 -21.25 -24.40
N ASN A 41 -47.90 -21.81 -25.58
CA ASN A 41 -47.91 -21.17 -26.91
C ASN A 41 -46.77 -20.21 -27.36
N ALA A 42 -46.05 -20.62 -28.42
CA ALA A 42 -46.23 -20.13 -29.80
C ALA A 42 -44.90 -19.93 -30.57
N LEU A 43 -44.81 -20.66 -31.69
CA LEU A 43 -44.18 -20.30 -32.99
C LEU A 43 -42.65 -20.05 -32.98
N GLY A 44 -41.82 -20.72 -33.79
CA GLY A 44 -42.00 -21.56 -34.97
C GLY A 44 -40.64 -21.74 -35.66
N SER A 45 -40.60 -22.60 -36.68
CA SER A 45 -39.48 -22.90 -37.60
C SER A 45 -38.48 -23.95 -37.09
N THR A 46 -38.70 -25.26 -37.26
CA THR A 46 -38.60 -26.15 -38.45
C THR A 46 -37.26 -26.23 -39.19
N LEU A 47 -36.89 -27.49 -39.48
CA LEU A 47 -35.83 -28.09 -40.32
C LEU A 47 -34.46 -28.19 -39.63
N GLY A 48 -33.97 -29.36 -39.19
CA GLY A 48 -33.98 -30.69 -39.85
C GLY A 48 -32.82 -30.73 -40.85
N GLY A 49 -31.89 -31.68 -40.87
CA GLY A 49 -31.63 -32.92 -40.17
C GLY A 49 -30.49 -33.63 -40.93
N LEU A 50 -30.05 -34.78 -40.40
CA LEU A 50 -29.29 -35.86 -41.07
C LEU A 50 -27.75 -35.85 -41.02
N LEU A 51 -27.27 -36.63 -40.04
CA LEU A 51 -26.42 -37.84 -40.16
C LEU A 51 -24.97 -37.77 -40.66
N GLY A 52 -24.11 -38.50 -39.93
CA GLY A 52 -22.95 -39.24 -40.45
C GLY A 52 -21.61 -38.82 -39.84
N VAL A 53 -21.18 -39.36 -38.69
CA VAL A 53 -20.41 -40.61 -38.50
C VAL A 53 -18.88 -40.45 -38.71
N SER A 54 -18.17 -40.94 -37.69
CA SER A 54 -16.79 -41.45 -37.66
C SER A 54 -15.61 -40.49 -37.77
N GLY A 55 -14.78 -40.55 -36.73
CA GLY A 55 -13.44 -41.10 -36.92
C GLY A 55 -12.27 -40.24 -36.45
N SER A 56 -11.50 -40.82 -35.53
CA SER A 56 -10.05 -40.69 -35.41
C SER A 56 -9.50 -39.50 -34.61
N ASN A 57 -9.08 -39.83 -33.38
CA ASN A 57 -8.08 -39.08 -32.62
C ASN A 57 -6.75 -39.11 -33.36
N GLU A 58 -6.29 -37.95 -33.83
CA GLU A 58 -4.91 -37.75 -34.31
C GLU A 58 -4.21 -36.73 -33.43
N SER A 59 -3.34 -37.24 -32.56
CA SER A 59 -2.42 -36.47 -31.72
C SER A 59 -1.34 -35.85 -32.60
N THR A 60 -1.53 -34.60 -33.01
CA THR A 60 -0.51 -33.80 -33.69
C THR A 60 0.33 -33.03 -32.67
N ASP A 61 1.50 -33.58 -32.41
CA ASP A 61 2.59 -33.00 -31.63
C ASP A 61 3.11 -31.74 -32.36
N SER A 62 2.58 -30.58 -31.99
CA SER A 62 2.91 -29.31 -32.62
C SER A 62 4.08 -28.64 -31.91
N LYS A 63 5.27 -28.82 -32.49
CA LYS A 63 6.52 -28.14 -32.13
C LYS A 63 6.33 -26.61 -32.17
N PRO A 64 6.59 -25.85 -31.10
CA PRO A 64 6.40 -24.41 -31.09
C PRO A 64 7.37 -23.71 -32.05
N ALA A 65 6.81 -22.84 -32.89
CA ALA A 65 7.57 -22.00 -33.82
C ALA A 65 8.47 -21.01 -33.06
N PRO A 66 9.68 -20.68 -33.58
CA PRO A 66 10.56 -19.71 -32.95
C PRO A 66 9.93 -18.32 -32.96
N SER A 67 9.92 -17.67 -31.79
CA SER A 67 9.40 -16.31 -31.61
C SER A 67 10.18 -15.30 -32.49
N PRO A 68 9.49 -14.33 -33.11
CA PRO A 68 10.14 -13.31 -33.91
C PRO A 68 11.06 -12.44 -33.04
N LYS A 69 12.31 -12.25 -33.49
CA LYS A 69 13.28 -11.35 -32.86
C LYS A 69 12.73 -9.93 -32.87
N ALA A 70 12.71 -9.30 -31.70
CA ALA A 70 12.35 -7.89 -31.57
C ALA A 70 13.33 -7.02 -32.37
N VAL A 71 12.80 -6.35 -33.40
CA VAL A 71 13.52 -5.35 -34.17
C VAL A 71 13.61 -4.09 -33.31
N PHE A 72 14.79 -3.81 -32.78
CA PHE A 72 15.10 -2.53 -32.14
C PHE A 72 15.09 -1.44 -33.22
N THR A 73 14.07 -0.58 -33.19
CA THR A 73 14.10 0.68 -33.93
C THR A 73 14.85 1.71 -33.08
N PRO A 74 15.94 2.31 -33.60
CA PRO A 74 16.65 3.37 -32.89
C PRO A 74 15.71 4.56 -32.65
N ARG A 75 15.65 5.02 -31.40
CA ARG A 75 14.90 6.21 -31.02
C ARG A 75 15.50 7.44 -31.74
N PRO A 76 14.69 8.33 -32.32
CA PRO A 76 15.20 9.54 -32.94
C PRO A 76 15.93 10.40 -31.90
N PRO A 77 17.03 11.08 -32.30
CA PRO A 77 17.81 11.92 -31.39
C PRO A 77 16.91 13.01 -30.80
N THR A 78 16.93 13.10 -29.47
CA THR A 78 16.21 14.12 -28.71
C THR A 78 16.81 15.46 -29.10
N THR A 79 16.02 16.33 -29.72
CA THR A 79 16.41 17.69 -30.05
C THR A 79 16.88 18.41 -28.79
N ALA A 80 18.07 19.00 -28.87
CA ALA A 80 18.72 19.70 -27.77
C ALA A 80 17.78 20.77 -27.20
N ARG A 81 17.55 20.69 -25.89
CA ARG A 81 16.78 21.67 -25.13
C ARG A 81 17.51 23.02 -25.21
N PRO A 82 16.84 24.14 -25.54
CA PRO A 82 17.48 25.44 -25.57
C PRO A 82 18.01 25.82 -24.18
N PRO A 83 19.13 26.56 -24.10
CA PRO A 83 19.70 26.99 -22.83
C PRO A 83 18.73 27.93 -22.09
N PRO A 84 18.75 27.92 -20.75
CA PRO A 84 17.89 28.79 -19.96
C PRO A 84 18.16 30.27 -20.27
N PRO A 85 17.13 31.13 -20.27
CA PRO A 85 17.31 32.56 -20.48
C PRO A 85 18.20 33.15 -19.39
N LYS A 86 19.19 33.95 -19.81
CA LYS A 86 20.07 34.69 -18.91
C LYS A 86 19.23 35.65 -18.06
N GLN A 87 19.32 35.50 -16.74
CA GLN A 87 18.75 36.45 -15.78
C GLN A 87 19.37 37.83 -16.01
N SER A 88 18.54 38.78 -16.43
CA SER A 88 18.89 40.19 -16.53
C SER A 88 18.90 40.80 -15.13
N THR A 89 20.09 41.02 -14.58
CA THR A 89 20.29 41.90 -13.42
C THR A 89 19.94 43.34 -13.81
N ALA A 90 18.80 43.83 -13.34
CA ALA A 90 18.47 45.26 -13.31
C ALA A 90 18.52 45.79 -11.87
N PRO A 91 18.90 47.06 -11.65
CA PRO A 91 19.40 47.53 -10.37
C PRO A 91 18.29 47.98 -9.42
N HIS A 92 18.55 47.73 -8.13
CA HIS A 92 17.83 48.30 -6.99
C HIS A 92 17.72 49.82 -7.11
N ARG A 93 16.48 50.33 -7.03
CA ARG A 93 16.19 51.74 -6.80
C ARG A 93 15.45 51.86 -5.47
N GLY A 94 16.08 52.59 -4.56
CA GLY A 94 15.59 52.84 -3.21
C GLY A 94 14.29 53.65 -3.17
N GLY A 95 13.61 53.52 -2.05
CA GLY A 95 12.44 54.30 -1.68
C GLY A 95 12.27 54.21 -0.17
N ASP A 96 12.92 55.13 0.54
CA ASP A 96 12.57 55.54 1.90
C ASP A 96 11.10 55.93 1.96
N SER A 97 10.40 55.51 3.01
CA SER A 97 9.30 56.26 3.62
C SER A 97 8.94 55.70 5.00
N SER A 98 9.35 56.46 6.01
CA SER A 98 8.44 57.09 6.99
C SER A 98 7.65 56.20 7.96
N VAL A 99 8.14 56.18 9.21
CA VAL A 99 7.47 56.67 10.44
C VAL A 99 5.97 56.35 10.59
N GLY A 100 5.67 55.53 11.60
CA GLY A 100 4.32 55.31 12.13
C GLY A 100 4.40 54.66 13.52
N ASP A 101 4.96 55.41 14.47
CA ASP A 101 4.85 55.19 15.91
C ASP A 101 3.40 55.43 16.37
N ASN A 102 2.84 54.51 17.16
CA ASN A 102 1.66 54.74 18.00
C ASN A 102 1.33 53.48 18.83
N GLY A 103 1.35 53.62 20.16
CA GLY A 103 0.25 53.06 20.96
C GLY A 103 0.62 52.13 22.10
N GLU A 104 1.25 52.69 23.12
CA GLU A 104 1.24 52.22 24.50
C GLU A 104 -0.20 52.11 25.07
N LYS A 105 -0.57 50.95 25.61
CA LYS A 105 -1.59 50.73 26.67
C LYS A 105 -1.55 49.25 27.06
N GLY A 106 -1.17 48.81 28.26
CA GLY A 106 -1.32 49.45 29.56
C GLY A 106 -2.66 49.04 30.19
N SER A 107 -2.80 47.78 30.62
CA SER A 107 -3.80 47.35 31.61
C SER A 107 -3.26 46.17 32.42
N ASN A 108 -2.83 46.50 33.64
CA ASN A 108 -2.80 45.56 34.76
C ASN A 108 -4.23 45.21 35.12
N ASP A 109 -4.58 43.92 35.16
CA ASP A 109 -5.71 43.48 35.97
C ASP A 109 -5.32 42.29 36.85
N ARG A 110 -5.25 42.60 38.15
CA ARG A 110 -5.17 41.66 39.26
C ARG A 110 -6.59 41.19 39.58
N GLY A 111 -6.86 39.92 39.33
CA GLY A 111 -7.92 39.16 40.00
C GLY A 111 -7.45 37.70 40.07
N GLY A 112 -7.24 37.05 41.21
CA GLY A 112 -8.04 37.16 42.43
C GLY A 112 -9.32 36.35 42.30
N GLY A 113 -9.22 35.06 41.96
CA GLY A 113 -10.37 34.17 41.80
C GLY A 113 -10.00 32.74 42.20
N GLY A 114 -10.70 32.23 43.21
CA GLY A 114 -10.37 31.03 43.96
C GLY A 114 -10.21 29.76 43.12
N GLY A 115 -9.26 28.93 43.56
CA GLY A 115 -9.06 27.57 43.08
C GLY A 115 -10.29 26.72 43.38
N ASN A 116 -11.12 26.52 42.37
CA ASN A 116 -11.92 25.31 42.29
C ASN A 116 -10.98 24.21 41.80
N GLU A 117 -10.35 23.50 42.76
CA GLU A 117 -9.90 22.14 42.55
C GLU A 117 -11.13 21.30 42.19
N HIS A 118 -11.50 21.31 40.91
CA HIS A 118 -12.31 20.26 40.34
C HIS A 118 -11.47 18.99 40.44
N LYS A 119 -11.66 18.25 41.53
CA LYS A 119 -11.36 16.82 41.59
C LYS A 119 -12.20 16.17 40.51
N GLU A 120 -11.67 16.12 39.29
CA GLU A 120 -12.03 15.09 38.34
C GLU A 120 -11.61 13.76 38.99
N ASP A 121 -12.51 13.21 39.81
CA ASP A 121 -12.55 11.78 40.12
C ASP A 121 -12.97 11.04 38.83
N GLY A 122 -12.17 11.24 37.79
CA GLY A 122 -12.29 10.61 36.49
C GLY A 122 -11.87 9.17 36.66
N ASN A 123 -12.85 8.30 36.91
CA ASN A 123 -12.72 6.86 36.83
C ASN A 123 -12.41 6.48 35.37
N GLN A 124 -11.19 6.80 34.91
CA GLN A 124 -10.71 6.43 33.59
C GLN A 124 -10.64 4.90 33.57
N LYS A 125 -11.63 4.28 32.93
CA LYS A 125 -11.69 2.85 32.67
C LYS A 125 -10.34 2.44 32.06
N LYS A 126 -9.50 1.78 32.86
CA LYS A 126 -8.19 1.31 32.42
C LYS A 126 -8.42 0.36 31.25
N LEU A 127 -8.04 0.79 30.05
CA LEU A 127 -8.19 -0.04 28.84
C LEU A 127 -7.41 -1.36 29.04
N PRO A 128 -8.00 -2.50 28.63
CA PRO A 128 -7.32 -3.77 28.74
C PRO A 128 -6.03 -3.76 27.93
N ARG A 129 -4.99 -4.37 28.48
CA ARG A 129 -3.67 -4.52 27.86
C ARG A 129 -3.32 -5.99 27.87
N LEU A 130 -2.80 -6.48 26.76
CA LEU A 130 -2.39 -7.87 26.60
C LEU A 130 -0.90 -7.91 26.32
N SER A 131 -0.15 -8.69 27.09
CA SER A 131 1.26 -8.91 26.77
C SER A 131 1.41 -10.15 25.92
N VAL A 132 2.02 -9.99 24.74
CA VAL A 132 2.28 -11.07 23.77
C VAL A 132 3.77 -11.20 23.51
N ILE A 133 4.20 -12.34 22.99
CA ILE A 133 5.58 -12.64 22.65
C ILE A 133 5.69 -12.76 21.13
N THR A 134 6.66 -12.07 20.52
CA THR A 134 6.92 -12.18 19.07
C THR A 134 7.39 -13.57 18.67
N GLY A 135 7.13 -13.92 17.40
CA GLY A 135 7.43 -15.22 16.78
C GLY A 135 8.91 -15.63 16.75
N GLU A 136 9.21 -16.60 15.90
CA GLU A 136 10.57 -17.12 15.68
C GLU A 136 11.42 -16.22 14.77
N THR A 137 10.81 -15.26 14.08
CA THR A 137 11.47 -14.33 13.16
C THR A 137 11.41 -12.90 13.69
N ASP A 138 12.29 -12.04 13.18
CA ASP A 138 12.18 -10.59 13.37
C ASP A 138 10.79 -10.10 12.94
N VAL A 139 10.18 -9.24 13.75
CA VAL A 139 8.83 -8.70 13.53
C VAL A 139 8.88 -7.20 13.33
N ILE A 140 8.34 -6.73 12.21
CA ILE A 140 8.36 -5.32 11.86
C ILE A 140 7.17 -4.61 12.54
N CYS A 141 7.47 -3.54 13.28
CA CYS A 141 6.52 -2.64 13.92
C CYS A 141 6.02 -1.63 12.89
N ARG A 142 4.84 -1.89 12.30
CA ARG A 142 4.35 -1.15 11.12
C ARG A 142 3.49 0.04 11.51
N LYS A 143 3.56 1.13 10.74
CA LYS A 143 2.75 2.33 10.98
C LYS A 143 1.24 2.08 10.76
N PHE A 144 0.92 1.20 9.81
CA PHE A 144 -0.45 0.84 9.45
C PHE A 144 -0.67 -0.66 9.61
N ALA A 145 -1.94 -1.07 9.69
CA ALA A 145 -2.35 -2.46 9.85
C ALA A 145 -2.33 -3.20 8.50
N ASP A 146 -1.19 -3.22 7.83
CA ASP A 146 -0.99 -3.84 6.51
C ASP A 146 0.49 -4.15 6.29
N THR A 147 0.82 -4.84 5.20
CA THR A 147 2.19 -5.25 4.85
C THR A 147 2.91 -4.21 4.00
N ILE A 148 2.28 -3.07 3.66
CA ILE A 148 2.87 -2.03 2.84
C ILE A 148 3.52 -1.00 3.76
N SER A 149 4.83 -0.84 3.63
CA SER A 149 5.57 0.19 4.35
C SER A 149 6.56 0.81 3.39
N PRO A 150 6.37 2.07 2.97
CA PRO A 150 7.22 2.69 1.95
C PRO A 150 8.65 2.91 2.41
N ASP A 151 8.90 2.95 3.72
CA ASP A 151 10.23 3.07 4.30
C ASP A 151 10.47 1.99 5.36
N PRO A 152 10.88 0.77 4.95
CA PRO A 152 11.15 -0.31 5.89
C PRO A 152 12.39 -0.04 6.75
N SER A 153 13.29 0.87 6.33
CA SER A 153 14.56 1.10 6.99
C SER A 153 14.44 1.88 8.31
N THR A 154 13.36 2.64 8.46
CA THR A 154 13.06 3.43 9.66
C THR A 154 12.12 2.73 10.62
N LEU A 155 11.61 1.55 10.26
CA LEU A 155 10.68 0.82 11.12
C LEU A 155 11.41 0.10 12.25
N LEU A 156 10.86 0.26 13.46
CA LEU A 156 11.27 -0.53 14.61
C LEU A 156 11.08 -2.02 14.30
N THR A 157 12.08 -2.83 14.63
CA THR A 157 12.02 -4.28 14.46
C THR A 157 12.18 -4.95 15.83
N TYR A 158 11.20 -5.76 16.20
CA TYR A 158 11.26 -6.57 17.40
C TYR A 158 11.99 -7.88 17.09
N LYS A 159 12.93 -8.27 17.95
CA LYS A 159 13.63 -9.55 17.84
C LYS A 159 12.72 -10.72 18.23
N PRO A 160 13.01 -11.96 17.81
CA PRO A 160 12.28 -13.15 18.24
C PRO A 160 12.18 -13.24 19.77
N GLY A 161 11.04 -13.69 20.29
CA GLY A 161 10.84 -13.84 21.74
C GLY A 161 10.71 -12.51 22.51
N THR A 162 10.62 -11.37 21.83
CA THR A 162 10.41 -10.07 22.48
C THR A 162 9.00 -9.98 23.03
N LYS A 163 8.89 -9.59 24.30
CA LYS A 163 7.61 -9.31 24.95
C LYS A 163 7.15 -7.90 24.56
N ILE A 164 5.98 -7.81 23.92
CA ILE A 164 5.33 -6.55 23.53
C ILE A 164 3.97 -6.44 24.22
N GLU A 165 3.49 -5.21 24.37
CA GLU A 165 2.18 -4.92 24.97
C GLU A 165 1.23 -4.42 23.88
N ALA A 166 0.13 -5.16 23.66
CA ALA A 166 -0.96 -4.79 22.77
C ALA A 166 -2.05 -4.06 23.55
N THR A 167 -2.60 -3.00 22.95
CA THR A 167 -3.62 -2.13 23.56
C THR A 167 -4.99 -2.28 22.92
N CYS A 168 -5.06 -2.69 21.65
CA CYS A 168 -6.30 -2.98 20.93
C CYS A 168 -5.99 -3.88 19.73
N TYR A 169 -7.03 -4.45 19.12
CA TYR A 169 -6.90 -5.18 17.85
C TYR A 169 -7.69 -4.50 16.74
N THR A 170 -7.31 -4.74 15.49
CA THR A 170 -8.01 -4.24 14.31
C THR A 170 -7.89 -5.23 13.15
N ASN A 171 -8.65 -5.00 12.09
CA ASN A 171 -8.53 -5.74 10.84
C ASN A 171 -8.01 -4.80 9.75
N SER A 172 -7.20 -5.32 8.83
CA SER A 172 -6.69 -4.51 7.72
C SER A 172 -7.81 -4.01 6.81
N GLU A 173 -7.73 -2.75 6.38
CA GLU A 173 -8.57 -2.22 5.29
C GLU A 173 -8.01 -2.59 3.90
N MET A 174 -6.75 -3.03 3.83
CA MET A 174 -6.15 -3.48 2.59
C MET A 174 -6.64 -4.89 2.24
N LYS A 175 -6.94 -5.09 0.96
CA LYS A 175 -7.37 -6.40 0.46
C LYS A 175 -6.18 -7.27 0.04
N GLY A 176 -6.39 -8.58 0.08
CA GLY A 176 -5.41 -9.55 -0.41
C GLY A 176 -4.15 -9.63 0.44
N THR A 177 -3.01 -9.92 -0.20
CA THR A 177 -1.70 -10.07 0.46
C THR A 177 -1.18 -8.77 1.09
N SER A 178 -1.69 -7.61 0.67
CA SER A 178 -1.34 -6.33 1.26
C SER A 178 -1.92 -6.14 2.66
N GLY A 179 -3.09 -6.70 2.96
CA GLY A 179 -3.67 -6.60 4.31
C GLY A 179 -3.44 -7.83 5.21
N ASN A 180 -2.95 -8.92 4.62
CA ASN A 180 -2.95 -10.23 5.25
C ASN A 180 -1.53 -10.80 5.38
N VAL A 181 -1.21 -11.36 6.54
CA VAL A 181 0.00 -12.17 6.74
C VAL A 181 -0.43 -13.62 6.89
N ARG A 182 0.02 -14.49 5.97
CA ARG A 182 -0.34 -15.93 5.94
C ARG A 182 -1.86 -16.17 6.00
N GLY A 183 -2.65 -15.30 5.36
CA GLY A 183 -4.10 -15.39 5.31
C GLY A 183 -4.85 -14.74 6.49
N ASP A 184 -4.15 -14.27 7.53
CA ASP A 184 -4.79 -13.59 8.65
C ASP A 184 -4.72 -12.06 8.50
N SER A 185 -5.87 -11.41 8.66
CA SER A 185 -6.05 -9.96 8.52
C SER A 185 -6.04 -9.21 9.85
N THR A 186 -5.79 -9.91 10.96
CA THR A 186 -5.84 -9.36 12.31
C THR A 186 -4.52 -8.72 12.70
N TRP A 187 -4.58 -7.48 13.15
CA TRP A 187 -3.44 -6.70 13.59
C TRP A 187 -3.62 -6.23 15.02
N LEU A 188 -2.54 -6.26 15.80
CA LEU A 188 -2.49 -5.79 17.17
C LEU A 188 -1.81 -4.43 17.19
N LYS A 189 -2.48 -3.42 17.74
CA LYS A 189 -1.85 -2.13 18.02
C LYS A 189 -1.06 -2.24 19.31
N THR A 190 0.22 -1.96 19.24
CA THR A 190 1.14 -1.98 20.39
C THR A 190 1.07 -0.68 21.19
N SER A 191 1.55 -0.69 22.44
CA SER A 191 1.71 0.51 23.26
C SER A 191 2.69 1.52 22.65
N GLY A 192 3.59 1.08 21.76
CA GLY A 192 4.46 1.93 20.94
C GLY A 192 3.77 2.61 19.75
N GLY A 193 2.47 2.40 19.56
CA GLY A 193 1.68 3.07 18.51
C GLY A 193 1.79 2.46 17.11
N CYS A 194 2.43 1.30 16.97
CA CYS A 194 2.54 0.57 15.71
C CYS A 194 1.70 -0.72 15.72
N PHE A 195 1.66 -1.40 14.58
CA PHE A 195 0.88 -2.61 14.34
C PHE A 195 1.79 -3.82 14.08
N VAL A 196 1.40 -4.96 14.65
CA VAL A 196 2.01 -6.28 14.45
C VAL A 196 0.90 -7.26 14.08
N ASN A 197 1.12 -8.11 13.08
CA ASN A 197 0.09 -9.08 12.68
C ASN A 197 0.04 -10.25 13.68
N LYS A 198 -1.15 -10.80 13.92
CA LYS A 198 -1.35 -11.98 14.79
C LYS A 198 -0.46 -13.17 14.38
N MET A 199 -0.23 -13.39 13.10
CA MET A 199 0.58 -14.52 12.63
C MET A 199 2.08 -14.37 12.89
N GLU A 200 2.51 -13.20 13.39
CA GLU A 200 3.89 -12.88 13.74
C GLU A 200 4.15 -13.00 15.25
N ILE A 201 3.16 -13.38 16.06
CA ILE A 201 3.31 -13.63 17.50
C ILE A 201 3.17 -15.12 17.82
N GLN A 202 3.78 -15.57 18.93
CA GLN A 202 3.71 -16.97 19.38
C GLN A 202 2.40 -17.29 20.09
N ASP A 203 1.73 -16.26 20.60
CA ASP A 203 0.61 -16.43 21.50
C ASP A 203 -0.65 -16.92 20.78
N LYS A 204 -1.29 -17.94 21.38
CA LYS A 204 -2.56 -18.52 20.90
C LYS A 204 -3.77 -17.99 21.66
N GLN A 205 -3.59 -17.03 22.56
CA GLN A 205 -4.69 -16.39 23.28
C GLN A 205 -5.72 -15.79 22.32
N ASP A 206 -6.99 -15.87 22.72
CA ASP A 206 -8.09 -15.19 22.04
C ASP A 206 -8.07 -13.71 22.40
N PHE A 207 -7.23 -12.95 21.69
CA PHE A 207 -7.10 -11.52 21.91
C PHE A 207 -8.41 -10.75 21.64
N GLN A 208 -9.37 -11.28 20.86
CA GLN A 208 -10.66 -10.60 20.63
C GLN A 208 -11.53 -10.60 21.89
N ALA A 209 -11.32 -11.57 22.79
CA ALA A 209 -12.00 -11.63 24.08
C ALA A 209 -11.36 -10.69 25.13
N ILE A 210 -10.11 -10.27 24.92
CA ILE A 210 -9.32 -9.51 25.92
C ILE A 210 -9.18 -8.04 25.51
N LEU A 211 -8.83 -7.79 24.24
CA LEU A 211 -8.57 -6.46 23.71
C LEU A 211 -9.86 -5.89 23.11
N GLU A 212 -10.06 -4.59 23.27
CA GLU A 212 -11.13 -3.89 22.56
C GLU A 212 -10.75 -3.70 21.09
N TYR A 213 -11.73 -3.70 20.19
CA TYR A 213 -11.53 -3.38 18.78
C TYR A 213 -11.20 -1.88 18.64
N CYS A 214 -10.24 -1.55 17.79
CA CYS A 214 -9.96 -0.18 17.38
C CYS A 214 -10.08 -0.03 15.87
N ALA A 215 -10.61 1.11 15.43
CA ALA A 215 -10.70 1.43 14.02
C ALA A 215 -9.29 1.45 13.39
N PRO A 216 -9.09 0.78 12.24
CA PRO A 216 -7.79 0.79 11.58
C PRO A 216 -7.45 2.21 11.12
N PRO A 217 -6.17 2.60 11.17
CA PRO A 217 -5.75 3.87 10.58
C PRO A 217 -5.98 3.82 9.07
N LYS A 218 -6.57 4.87 8.51
CA LYS A 218 -6.73 5.00 7.06
C LYS A 218 -5.35 5.02 6.41
N HIS A 219 -5.17 4.16 5.41
CA HIS A 219 -3.97 4.09 4.60
C HIS A 219 -4.38 4.02 3.14
N TRP A 220 -3.89 4.96 2.34
CA TRP A 220 -4.13 4.99 0.90
C TRP A 220 -2.81 4.91 0.17
N VAL A 221 -2.69 3.93 -0.72
CA VAL A 221 -1.46 3.70 -1.47
C VAL A 221 -1.77 3.66 -2.95
N GLY A 222 -0.92 4.30 -3.76
CA GLY A 222 -0.94 4.15 -5.21
C GLY A 222 0.33 3.46 -5.70
N THR A 223 0.20 2.51 -6.63
CA THR A 223 1.33 1.97 -7.41
C THR A 223 1.51 2.74 -8.70
N LEU A 224 2.77 3.00 -9.04
CA LEU A 224 3.13 3.72 -10.26
C LEU A 224 3.03 2.81 -11.48
N LYS A 225 2.77 3.40 -12.66
CA LYS A 225 2.89 2.62 -13.91
C LYS A 225 4.35 2.26 -14.15
N SER A 226 4.59 1.04 -14.64
CA SER A 226 5.94 0.49 -14.85
C SER A 226 6.83 1.31 -15.79
N GLN A 227 6.24 2.13 -16.67
CA GLN A 227 6.98 3.04 -17.55
C GLN A 227 7.68 4.20 -16.83
N TYR A 228 7.31 4.51 -15.58
CA TYR A 228 7.89 5.61 -14.83
C TYR A 228 9.06 5.10 -13.97
N VAL A 229 10.27 5.36 -14.47
CA VAL A 229 11.53 5.12 -13.75
C VAL A 229 11.94 6.26 -12.82
N ARG A 230 11.18 7.36 -12.86
CA ARG A 230 11.36 8.56 -12.05
C ARG A 230 9.98 9.05 -11.62
N VAL A 231 9.90 9.48 -10.37
CA VAL A 231 8.66 9.99 -9.78
C VAL A 231 8.88 11.44 -9.47
N ASP A 232 8.35 12.30 -10.35
CA ASP A 232 8.36 13.73 -10.11
C ASP A 232 7.21 14.09 -9.19
N CYS A 233 7.58 14.62 -8.02
CA CYS A 233 6.65 15.14 -7.04
C CYS A 233 6.77 16.67 -7.03
N TYR A 234 5.66 17.33 -7.31
CA TYR A 234 5.57 18.76 -7.59
C TYR A 234 5.09 19.51 -6.35
N ASP A 235 5.62 20.70 -6.08
CA ASP A 235 5.20 21.50 -4.93
C ASP A 235 3.76 22.05 -5.06
N CYS A 236 3.21 22.05 -6.29
CA CYS A 236 1.83 22.39 -6.58
C CYS A 236 1.24 21.53 -7.71
N THR A 237 0.00 21.77 -8.13
CA THR A 237 -0.74 20.92 -9.09
C THR A 237 -0.69 21.41 -10.54
N THR A 238 0.49 21.85 -10.97
CA THR A 238 0.85 22.15 -12.36
C THR A 238 2.27 21.64 -12.65
N LEU A 239 2.54 21.28 -13.90
CA LEU A 239 3.85 20.84 -14.37
C LEU A 239 4.90 21.97 -14.38
N ASP A 240 4.48 23.23 -14.30
CA ASP A 240 5.37 24.39 -14.21
C ASP A 240 5.95 24.60 -12.80
N CYS A 241 5.39 23.91 -11.79
CA CYS A 241 5.91 24.00 -10.43
C CYS A 241 7.25 23.27 -10.26
N PRO A 242 8.11 23.73 -9.33
CA PRO A 242 9.28 22.98 -8.93
C PRO A 242 8.90 21.54 -8.58
N SER A 243 9.69 20.60 -9.10
CA SER A 243 9.53 19.20 -8.84
C SER A 243 10.82 18.58 -8.34
N ARG A 244 10.67 17.51 -7.56
CA ARG A 244 11.79 16.71 -7.09
C ARG A 244 11.54 15.24 -7.36
N ASN A 245 12.60 14.53 -7.68
CA ASN A 245 12.55 13.09 -7.83
C ASN A 245 12.48 12.44 -6.45
N VAL A 246 11.38 11.73 -6.16
CA VAL A 246 11.19 11.03 -4.88
C VAL A 246 11.61 9.55 -4.94
N GLY A 247 12.33 9.16 -6.00
CA GLY A 247 12.87 7.81 -6.18
C GLY A 247 11.88 6.86 -6.86
N VAL A 248 12.15 5.56 -6.76
CA VAL A 248 11.34 4.50 -7.38
C VAL A 248 10.82 3.52 -6.32
N PRO A 249 10.08 3.98 -5.29
CA PRO A 249 9.31 3.03 -4.52
C PRO A 249 8.19 2.48 -5.42
N PRO A 250 7.89 1.17 -5.40
CA PRO A 250 6.74 0.65 -6.14
C PRO A 250 5.41 1.25 -5.65
N TYR A 251 5.40 1.80 -4.44
CA TYR A 251 4.24 2.34 -3.74
C TYR A 251 4.47 3.79 -3.30
N VAL A 252 3.43 4.61 -3.37
CA VAL A 252 3.43 5.97 -2.80
C VAL A 252 2.28 6.07 -1.81
N ASP A 253 2.58 6.47 -0.56
CA ASP A 253 1.57 6.82 0.43
C ASP A 253 0.88 8.12 0.01
N LEU A 254 -0.45 8.08 -0.09
CA LEU A 254 -1.30 9.17 -0.53
C LEU A 254 -2.14 9.69 0.65
N ALA A 255 -2.21 11.01 0.79
CA ALA A 255 -2.99 11.64 1.85
C ALA A 255 -4.39 12.05 1.37
N CYS A 256 -4.47 12.72 0.21
CA CYS A 256 -5.69 13.31 -0.32
C CYS A 256 -5.55 13.58 -1.83
N SER A 257 -6.66 13.94 -2.47
CA SER A 257 -6.71 14.30 -3.89
C SER A 257 -7.24 15.72 -4.11
N LEU A 258 -6.81 16.39 -5.18
CA LEU A 258 -7.35 17.69 -5.58
C LEU A 258 -7.31 17.88 -7.11
N GLN A 259 -7.92 18.95 -7.62
CA GLN A 259 -7.95 19.27 -9.06
C GLN A 259 -6.84 20.26 -9.43
N GLY A 260 -6.20 20.06 -10.58
CA GLY A 260 -5.14 20.92 -11.11
C GLY A 260 -5.02 20.87 -12.62
N GLU A 261 -3.83 21.17 -13.15
CA GLU A 261 -3.53 21.09 -14.58
C GLU A 261 -3.79 19.67 -15.10
N ALA A 262 -4.45 19.55 -16.25
CA ALA A 262 -4.75 18.27 -16.84
C ALA A 262 -3.48 17.64 -17.45
N VAL A 263 -3.05 16.52 -16.88
CA VAL A 263 -1.90 15.75 -17.39
C VAL A 263 -2.44 14.48 -18.05
N GLN A 264 -2.27 14.37 -19.38
CA GLN A 264 -2.83 13.28 -20.20
C GLN A 264 -4.37 13.18 -20.07
N GLY A 265 -5.05 14.33 -20.04
CA GLY A 265 -6.52 14.40 -19.96
C GLY A 265 -7.10 14.11 -18.56
N ASN A 266 -6.29 13.94 -17.53
CA ASN A 266 -6.73 13.79 -16.14
C ASN A 266 -6.25 14.98 -15.29
N SER A 267 -7.19 15.71 -14.70
CA SER A 267 -6.95 16.87 -13.82
C SER A 267 -6.81 16.51 -12.34
N THR A 268 -6.86 15.23 -11.98
CA THR A 268 -6.71 14.78 -10.59
C THR A 268 -5.23 14.71 -10.22
N TRP A 269 -4.89 15.34 -9.10
CA TRP A 269 -3.57 15.29 -8.48
C TRP A 269 -3.68 14.67 -7.10
N LEU A 270 -2.68 13.88 -6.73
CA LEU A 270 -2.63 13.10 -5.50
C LEU A 270 -1.50 13.63 -4.63
N ARG A 271 -1.81 13.98 -3.38
CA ARG A 271 -0.82 14.48 -2.44
C ARG A 271 -0.11 13.31 -1.76
N SER A 272 1.21 13.24 -1.88
CA SER A 272 2.02 12.27 -1.13
C SER A 272 2.00 12.62 0.36
N GLN A 273 1.74 11.64 1.22
CA GLN A 273 1.76 11.83 2.66
C GLN A 273 3.19 12.04 3.18
N ALA A 274 4.15 11.24 2.69
CA ALA A 274 5.54 11.29 3.15
C ALA A 274 6.29 12.54 2.64
N GLN A 275 6.00 12.94 1.40
CA GLN A 275 6.76 13.99 0.73
C GLN A 275 6.03 15.35 0.76
N ALA A 276 4.75 15.40 1.14
CA ALA A 276 3.96 16.63 1.18
C ALA A 276 3.94 17.43 -0.16
N CYS A 277 4.05 16.72 -1.28
CA CYS A 277 4.00 17.26 -2.65
C CYS A 277 2.96 16.49 -3.48
N TYR A 278 2.76 16.87 -4.74
CA TYR A 278 1.68 16.41 -5.59
C TYR A 278 2.19 15.60 -6.78
N LEU A 279 1.44 14.57 -7.13
CA LEU A 279 1.69 13.73 -8.29
C LEU A 279 0.43 13.70 -9.16
N PRO A 280 0.54 13.84 -10.49
CA PRO A 280 -0.61 13.72 -11.35
C PRO A 280 -1.13 12.27 -11.32
N SER A 281 -2.44 12.09 -11.19
CA SER A 281 -3.07 10.75 -11.10
C SER A 281 -2.73 9.85 -12.29
N SER A 282 -2.42 10.44 -13.45
CA SER A 282 -2.03 9.74 -14.68
C SER A 282 -0.69 8.98 -14.58
N VAL A 283 0.14 9.21 -13.55
CA VAL A 283 1.36 8.41 -13.32
C VAL A 283 1.09 7.09 -12.59
N PHE A 284 -0.08 6.94 -11.98
CA PHE A 284 -0.45 5.74 -11.23
C PHE A 284 -1.13 4.70 -12.12
N ASN A 285 -0.95 3.42 -11.78
CA ASN A 285 -1.71 2.34 -12.37
C ASN A 285 -3.19 2.50 -11.93
N PRO A 286 -4.18 2.56 -12.85
CA PRO A 286 -5.59 2.71 -12.50
C PRO A 286 -6.13 1.59 -11.61
N TYR A 287 -5.55 0.39 -11.68
CA TYR A 287 -5.88 -0.75 -10.82
C TYR A 287 -4.92 -0.89 -9.62
N GLY A 288 -4.04 0.09 -9.46
CA GLY A 288 -2.92 0.09 -8.55
C GLY A 288 -3.18 0.74 -7.20
N PHE A 289 -4.42 1.13 -6.93
CA PHE A 289 -4.80 1.79 -5.68
C PHE A 289 -5.24 0.76 -4.64
N LEU A 290 -4.70 0.89 -3.44
CA LEU A 290 -4.96 0.00 -2.30
C LEU A 290 -5.37 0.80 -1.06
N GLY A 291 -6.14 0.14 -0.19
CA GLY A 291 -6.62 0.72 1.05
C GLY A 291 -7.77 1.70 0.88
N THR A 292 -7.92 2.62 1.83
CA THR A 292 -9.06 3.54 1.90
C THR A 292 -8.71 4.87 1.25
N PRO A 293 -9.41 5.29 0.17
CA PRO A 293 -9.12 6.55 -0.50
C PRO A 293 -9.12 7.74 0.46
N GLY A 294 -8.12 8.60 0.29
CA GLY A 294 -8.07 9.90 0.94
C GLY A 294 -9.22 10.79 0.46
N GLY A 295 -9.59 11.76 1.31
CA GLY A 295 -10.58 12.77 0.95
C GLY A 295 -10.04 13.78 -0.08
N ARG A 296 -10.78 14.87 -0.25
CA ARG A 296 -10.25 16.05 -0.95
C ARG A 296 -9.28 16.81 -0.05
N CYS A 297 -8.17 17.27 -0.62
CA CYS A 297 -7.50 18.45 -0.12
C CYS A 297 -8.32 19.68 -0.59
#